data_AF-A0A1V3XA31-F1
#
_entry.id   AF-A0A1V3XA31-F1
#
_cell.length_a   1.000
_cell.length_b   1.000
_cell.length_c   1.000
_cell.angle_alpha   90.00
_cell.angle_beta   90.00
_cell.angle_gamma   90.00
#
_symmetry.space_group_name_H-M   'P 1'
#
loop_
_entity.id
_entity.type
_entity.pdbx_description
1 polymer ?
#
loop_
_entity_poly.entity_id
_entity_poly.type
_entity_poly.pdbx_seq_one_letter_code
_entity_poly.pdbx_strand_id
1 'polypeptide(L)'
;MMFVSRIATIYSAVASGVATPECSFGTLRDLVSTELEYEASRRYREDQRFWKENLPPDRQPVNYRCADAGDGDDDYFASAPVALDAQAVQRIDDLSETLGVSRRSVIAAVCGLLVQSWDHGGPEVVLDFPVARRTSEKLKTIPGMIAGVVPLRLMTPPSSSVAELCIQADSQIRQVVRHQRFPVQTLGGPLRGVALNFFPSTTVPQFGDAPASLVYTNFGRGDRFGLFFMNEGNRLFLSTAGSGAPSPDFAGAAMADRLARLFTLIAADPRRRLSSIDLLDQCADRHIHAWSNRAALTIPAAPSPSIPALFAAQAARTADAVAVTSADCVLTYRQLDTASNRLASRLAGLGIGPGDVVAVLLPRSGRAIVAILAVLKAGAAYLPIDPDHPRSRVAFLLEDTTPLAVLTAGDLTTLVDSHDVAVIDVDALLSAPAPELRSRRLTLTKSPMCFTLPALRGRPKGWRSPIATSSSSSPRLRHSAPKPNPR
;
A
#
# COMPACT_ATOMS: atom_id res chain seq x y z
N MET A 1 -37.62 -14.87 -7.96
CA MET A 1 -37.98 -15.82 -9.05
C MET A 1 -39.34 -16.48 -8.87
N MET A 2 -39.68 -17.11 -7.73
CA MET A 2 -40.98 -17.79 -7.56
C MET A 2 -42.21 -16.96 -8.02
N PHE A 3 -42.35 -15.72 -7.54
CA PHE A 3 -43.44 -14.85 -7.96
C PHE A 3 -43.41 -14.52 -9.45
N VAL A 4 -42.24 -14.23 -10.02
CA VAL A 4 -42.09 -13.95 -11.46
C VAL A 4 -42.52 -15.17 -12.29
N SER A 5 -42.08 -16.37 -11.92
CA SER A 5 -42.52 -17.63 -12.56
C SER A 5 -44.02 -17.81 -12.48
N ARG A 6 -44.64 -17.55 -11.32
CA ARG A 6 -46.10 -17.64 -11.18
C ARG A 6 -46.83 -16.59 -12.02
N ILE A 7 -46.37 -15.36 -12.04
CA ILE A 7 -46.95 -14.28 -12.86
C ILE A 7 -46.86 -14.66 -14.34
N ALA A 8 -45.71 -15.15 -14.79
CA ALA A 8 -45.52 -15.63 -16.16
C ALA A 8 -46.47 -16.79 -16.50
N THR A 9 -46.63 -17.79 -15.61
CA THR A 9 -47.60 -18.87 -15.81
C THR A 9 -49.04 -18.37 -15.92
N ILE A 10 -49.47 -17.44 -15.06
CA ILE A 10 -50.80 -16.86 -15.12
C ILE A 10 -50.98 -16.06 -16.42
N TYR A 11 -50.01 -15.22 -16.76
CA TYR A 11 -50.01 -14.42 -17.98
C TYR A 11 -50.15 -15.31 -19.22
N SER A 12 -49.33 -16.35 -19.33
CA SER A 12 -49.36 -17.28 -20.47
C SER A 12 -50.71 -17.98 -20.58
N ALA A 13 -51.30 -18.43 -19.46
CA ALA A 13 -52.61 -19.09 -19.47
C ALA A 13 -53.73 -18.13 -19.93
N VAL A 14 -53.71 -16.89 -19.44
CA VAL A 14 -54.66 -15.85 -19.86
C VAL A 14 -54.49 -15.51 -21.34
N ALA A 15 -53.24 -15.36 -21.81
CA ALA A 15 -52.93 -15.04 -23.20
C ALA A 15 -53.36 -16.16 -24.17
N SER A 16 -53.24 -17.43 -23.76
CA SER A 16 -53.63 -18.58 -24.57
C SER A 16 -55.10 -19.00 -24.41
N GLY A 17 -55.88 -18.32 -23.56
CA GLY A 17 -57.27 -18.68 -23.27
C GLY A 17 -57.45 -20.01 -22.52
N VAL A 18 -56.41 -20.49 -21.83
CA VAL A 18 -56.43 -21.73 -21.05
C VAL A 18 -56.72 -21.43 -19.58
N ALA A 19 -57.36 -22.36 -18.87
CA ALA A 19 -57.61 -22.22 -17.44
C ALA A 19 -56.30 -22.01 -16.65
N THR A 20 -56.28 -21.02 -15.77
CA THR A 20 -55.12 -20.71 -14.93
C THR A 20 -54.79 -21.88 -14.01
N PRO A 21 -53.56 -22.43 -14.05
CA PRO A 21 -53.16 -23.51 -13.16
C PRO A 21 -53.27 -23.11 -11.69
N GLU A 22 -53.56 -24.06 -10.78
CA GLU A 22 -53.60 -23.79 -9.35
C GLU A 22 -52.25 -23.29 -8.80
N CYS A 23 -52.30 -22.58 -7.66
CA CYS A 23 -51.08 -22.07 -7.03
C CYS A 23 -50.38 -23.19 -6.25
N SER A 24 -49.13 -23.50 -6.63
CA SER A 24 -48.32 -24.52 -5.96
C SER A 24 -47.54 -23.99 -4.75
N PHE A 25 -47.84 -22.78 -4.27
CA PHE A 25 -47.11 -22.18 -3.15
C PHE A 25 -47.60 -22.73 -1.81
N GLY A 26 -46.65 -23.04 -0.94
CA GLY A 26 -46.97 -23.31 0.46
C GLY A 26 -47.39 -22.05 1.20
N THR A 27 -48.04 -22.21 2.36
CA THR A 27 -48.60 -21.09 3.13
C THR A 27 -47.58 -20.46 4.09
N LEU A 28 -47.86 -19.25 4.58
CA LEU A 28 -47.07 -18.66 5.67
C LEU A 28 -47.15 -19.52 6.95
N ARG A 29 -48.30 -20.15 7.20
CA ARG A 29 -48.46 -21.08 8.33
C ARG A 29 -47.51 -22.28 8.19
N ASP A 30 -47.38 -22.83 6.99
CA ASP A 30 -46.41 -23.88 6.70
C ASP A 30 -44.97 -23.47 6.98
N LEU A 31 -44.61 -22.23 6.64
CA LEU A 31 -43.27 -21.69 6.94
C LEU A 31 -43.04 -21.64 8.45
N VAL A 32 -43.98 -21.05 9.19
CA VAL A 32 -43.87 -20.92 10.66
C VAL A 32 -43.78 -22.30 11.31
N SER A 33 -44.65 -23.24 10.94
CA SER A 33 -44.60 -24.61 11.46
C SER A 33 -43.26 -25.28 11.16
N THR A 34 -42.74 -25.15 9.92
CA THR A 34 -41.47 -25.77 9.52
C THR A 34 -40.26 -25.18 10.25
N GLU A 35 -40.27 -23.88 10.58
CA GLU A 35 -39.22 -23.24 11.38
C GLU A 35 -39.31 -23.63 12.87
N LEU A 36 -40.52 -23.69 13.45
CA LEU A 36 -40.73 -24.15 14.83
C LEU A 36 -40.29 -25.61 15.03
N GLU A 37 -40.65 -26.49 14.08
CA GLU A 37 -40.19 -27.89 14.08
C GLU A 37 -38.66 -27.98 14.02
N TYR A 38 -38.01 -27.08 13.28
CA TYR A 38 -36.56 -27.02 13.22
C TYR A 38 -35.96 -26.55 14.53
N GLU A 39 -36.45 -25.47 15.12
CA GLU A 39 -35.98 -24.97 16.41
C GLU A 39 -36.06 -26.03 17.53
N ALA A 40 -37.12 -26.86 17.52
CA ALA A 40 -37.27 -27.96 18.46
C ALA A 40 -36.34 -29.17 18.17
N SER A 41 -35.83 -29.27 16.94
CA SER A 41 -35.10 -30.45 16.46
C SER A 41 -33.71 -30.61 17.09
N ARG A 42 -33.16 -31.84 16.99
CA ARG A 42 -31.75 -32.11 17.27
C ARG A 42 -30.83 -31.35 16.32
N ARG A 43 -31.24 -31.20 15.06
CA ARG A 43 -30.44 -30.52 14.03
C ARG A 43 -30.15 -29.06 14.40
N TYR A 44 -31.11 -28.34 14.95
CA TYR A 44 -30.91 -26.97 15.41
C TYR A 44 -29.84 -26.87 16.51
N ARG A 45 -29.83 -27.80 17.46
CA ARG A 45 -28.81 -27.84 18.53
C ARG A 45 -27.43 -28.16 18.00
N GLU A 46 -27.33 -29.04 17.00
CA GLU A 46 -26.07 -29.35 16.30
C GLU A 46 -25.54 -28.13 15.53
N ASP A 47 -26.41 -27.48 14.75
CA ASP A 47 -26.04 -26.29 13.99
C ASP A 47 -25.67 -25.13 14.93
N GLN A 48 -26.40 -24.94 16.04
CA GLN A 48 -26.09 -23.95 17.06
C GLN A 48 -24.70 -24.18 17.68
N ARG A 49 -24.36 -25.43 18.01
CA ARG A 49 -23.05 -25.77 18.58
C ARG A 49 -21.93 -25.48 17.59
N PHE A 50 -22.10 -25.94 16.34
CA PHE A 50 -21.16 -25.67 15.26
C PHE A 50 -20.88 -24.17 15.13
N TRP A 51 -21.91 -23.33 15.09
CA TRP A 51 -21.72 -21.90 14.95
C TRP A 51 -21.09 -21.25 16.18
N LYS A 52 -21.43 -21.67 17.39
CA LYS A 52 -20.75 -21.16 18.61
C LYS A 52 -19.24 -21.43 18.61
N GLU A 53 -18.81 -22.54 18.04
CA GLU A 53 -17.38 -22.92 17.97
C GLU A 53 -16.65 -22.28 16.78
N ASN A 54 -17.35 -21.96 15.69
CA ASN A 54 -16.74 -21.52 14.43
C ASN A 54 -16.95 -20.04 14.09
N LEU A 55 -17.75 -19.32 14.86
CA LEU A 55 -17.93 -17.88 14.73
C LEU A 55 -16.59 -17.15 14.96
N PRO A 56 -16.26 -16.13 14.14
CA PRO A 56 -15.07 -15.34 14.36
C PRO A 56 -15.17 -14.60 15.72
N PRO A 57 -14.08 -14.59 16.52
CA PRO A 57 -14.07 -13.99 17.85
C PRO A 57 -14.19 -12.47 17.79
N ASP A 58 -13.68 -11.86 16.71
CA ASP A 58 -13.81 -10.44 16.43
C ASP A 58 -14.76 -10.25 15.24
N ARG A 59 -15.88 -9.58 15.47
CA ARG A 59 -16.83 -9.18 14.41
C ARG A 59 -16.56 -7.76 13.92
N GLN A 60 -15.36 -7.25 14.20
CA GLN A 60 -14.94 -5.99 13.66
C GLN A 60 -15.01 -6.03 12.14
N PRO A 61 -15.48 -4.94 11.52
CA PRO A 61 -15.50 -4.83 10.08
C PRO A 61 -14.08 -4.97 9.52
N VAL A 62 -13.98 -5.45 8.27
CA VAL A 62 -12.72 -5.49 7.52
C VAL A 62 -12.00 -4.15 7.66
N ASN A 63 -10.73 -4.17 8.07
CA ASN A 63 -10.01 -2.97 8.50
C ASN A 63 -9.34 -2.27 7.31
N TYR A 64 -10.15 -1.79 6.36
CA TYR A 64 -9.69 -0.95 5.25
C TYR A 64 -10.37 0.42 5.28
N ARG A 65 -9.66 1.45 4.81
CA ARG A 65 -10.24 2.77 4.59
C ARG A 65 -11.22 2.70 3.43
N CYS A 66 -12.51 2.85 3.70
CA CYS A 66 -13.48 3.14 2.65
C CYS A 66 -13.14 4.48 2.01
N ALA A 67 -13.34 4.60 0.70
CA ALA A 67 -13.48 5.93 0.11
C ALA A 67 -14.65 6.63 0.83
N ASP A 68 -14.51 7.91 1.18
CA ASP A 68 -15.62 8.69 1.73
C ASP A 68 -16.80 8.54 0.78
N ALA A 69 -17.84 7.85 1.24
CA ALA A 69 -19.12 7.84 0.55
C ALA A 69 -19.60 9.29 0.61
N GLY A 70 -19.72 9.94 -0.55
CA GLY A 70 -20.51 11.15 -0.62
C GLY A 70 -21.89 10.83 -0.07
N ASP A 71 -22.46 11.75 0.71
CA ASP A 71 -23.74 11.63 1.43
C ASP A 71 -24.96 11.56 0.47
N GLY A 72 -24.83 10.83 -0.64
CA GLY A 72 -25.73 10.78 -1.78
C GLY A 72 -26.47 9.45 -1.88
N ASP A 73 -27.73 9.55 -2.28
CA ASP A 73 -28.71 8.47 -2.48
C ASP A 73 -28.32 7.40 -3.54
N ASP A 74 -27.13 7.51 -4.16
CA ASP A 74 -26.61 6.60 -5.20
C ASP A 74 -25.98 5.31 -4.63
N ASP A 75 -25.71 5.25 -3.32
CA ASP A 75 -25.10 4.09 -2.62
C ASP A 75 -25.98 2.82 -2.62
N TYR A 76 -27.21 2.91 -3.13
CA TYR A 76 -28.20 1.83 -3.12
C TYR A 76 -28.30 1.05 -4.42
N PHE A 77 -27.69 1.50 -5.51
CA PHE A 77 -27.81 0.86 -6.81
C PHE A 77 -26.67 -0.12 -7.07
N ALA A 78 -27.04 -1.32 -7.50
CA ALA A 78 -26.06 -2.28 -8.01
C ALA A 78 -25.47 -1.76 -9.32
N SER A 79 -24.16 -1.98 -9.52
CA SER A 79 -23.54 -1.73 -10.82
C SER A 79 -24.23 -2.57 -11.88
N ALA A 80 -24.27 -2.05 -13.11
CA ALA A 80 -24.68 -2.84 -14.26
C ALA A 80 -23.92 -4.18 -14.30
N PRO A 81 -24.59 -5.31 -14.59
CA PRO A 81 -23.92 -6.60 -14.70
C PRO A 81 -22.85 -6.56 -15.80
N VAL A 82 -21.61 -6.85 -15.43
CA VAL A 82 -20.48 -6.93 -16.38
C VAL A 82 -20.15 -8.38 -16.61
N ALA A 83 -20.11 -8.80 -17.88
CA ALA A 83 -19.66 -10.13 -18.24
C ALA A 83 -18.16 -10.28 -17.94
N LEU A 84 -17.80 -11.29 -17.18
CA LEU A 84 -16.39 -11.64 -16.98
C LEU A 84 -15.81 -12.24 -18.26
N ASP A 85 -14.52 -12.02 -18.48
CA ASP A 85 -13.80 -12.55 -19.63
C ASP A 85 -13.97 -14.08 -19.73
N ALA A 86 -14.40 -14.55 -20.90
CA ALA A 86 -14.76 -15.95 -21.10
C ALA A 86 -13.55 -16.88 -20.98
N GLN A 87 -12.36 -16.44 -21.38
CA GLN A 87 -11.15 -17.25 -21.24
C GLN A 87 -10.73 -17.36 -19.77
N ALA A 88 -10.85 -16.27 -19.00
CA ALA A 88 -10.59 -16.27 -17.57
C ALA A 88 -11.57 -17.18 -16.82
N VAL A 89 -12.85 -17.18 -17.19
CA VAL A 89 -13.86 -18.10 -16.60
C VAL A 89 -13.53 -19.56 -16.93
N GLN A 90 -13.19 -19.86 -18.19
CA GLN A 90 -12.80 -21.22 -18.60
C GLN A 90 -11.59 -21.72 -17.82
N ARG A 91 -10.56 -20.88 -17.62
CA ARG A 91 -9.39 -21.23 -16.80
C ARG A 91 -9.75 -21.60 -15.36
N ILE A 92 -10.79 -20.98 -14.80
CA ILE A 92 -11.29 -21.31 -13.47
C ILE A 92 -12.07 -22.61 -13.46
N ASP A 93 -12.86 -22.88 -14.51
CA ASP A 93 -13.53 -24.18 -14.69
C ASP A 93 -12.49 -25.31 -14.81
N ASP A 94 -11.43 -25.13 -15.61
CA ASP A 94 -10.33 -26.11 -15.74
C ASP A 94 -9.60 -26.34 -14.40
N LEU A 95 -9.36 -25.27 -13.63
CA LEU A 95 -8.78 -25.35 -12.29
C LEU A 95 -9.71 -26.08 -11.31
N SER A 96 -11.02 -25.81 -11.40
CA SER A 96 -12.06 -26.44 -10.61
C SER A 96 -12.05 -27.96 -10.81
N GLU A 97 -11.98 -28.40 -12.07
CA GLU A 97 -11.89 -29.82 -12.44
C GLU A 97 -10.58 -30.45 -11.94
N THR A 98 -9.46 -29.78 -12.17
CA THR A 98 -8.12 -30.26 -11.76
C THR A 98 -8.02 -30.49 -10.25
N LEU A 99 -8.61 -29.60 -9.45
CA LEU A 99 -8.57 -29.67 -7.99
C LEU A 99 -9.76 -30.46 -7.38
N GLY A 100 -10.75 -30.84 -8.19
CA GLY A 100 -11.96 -31.52 -7.70
C GLY A 100 -12.82 -30.66 -6.77
N VAL A 101 -12.79 -29.33 -6.94
CA VAL A 101 -13.55 -28.36 -6.14
C VAL A 101 -14.66 -27.72 -6.98
N SER A 102 -15.57 -26.96 -6.38
CA SER A 102 -16.57 -26.22 -7.15
C SER A 102 -16.04 -24.88 -7.69
N ARG A 103 -16.53 -24.42 -8.86
CA ARG A 103 -16.18 -23.09 -9.41
C ARG A 103 -16.40 -21.97 -8.38
N ARG A 104 -17.50 -22.04 -7.62
CA ARG A 104 -17.81 -21.07 -6.55
C ARG A 104 -16.73 -21.02 -5.48
N SER A 105 -16.12 -22.17 -5.18
CA SER A 105 -15.03 -22.28 -4.21
C SER A 105 -13.75 -21.62 -4.72
N VAL A 106 -13.42 -21.80 -6.00
CA VAL A 106 -12.28 -21.11 -6.62
C VAL A 106 -12.51 -19.60 -6.65
N ILE A 107 -13.71 -19.15 -7.05
CA ILE A 107 -14.06 -17.72 -7.02
C ILE A 107 -13.99 -17.17 -5.60
N ALA A 108 -14.47 -17.90 -4.60
CA ALA A 108 -14.39 -17.50 -3.20
C ALA A 108 -12.95 -17.39 -2.69
N ALA A 109 -12.08 -18.32 -3.08
CA ALA A 109 -10.64 -18.24 -2.80
C ALA A 109 -10.01 -16.98 -3.40
N VAL A 110 -10.30 -16.68 -4.67
CA VAL A 110 -9.80 -15.46 -5.34
C VAL A 110 -10.32 -14.20 -4.65
N CYS A 111 -11.61 -14.14 -4.32
CA CYS A 111 -12.21 -13.01 -3.61
C CYS A 111 -11.63 -12.85 -2.19
N GLY A 112 -11.38 -13.95 -1.48
CA GLY A 112 -10.72 -13.94 -0.17
C GLY A 112 -9.32 -13.35 -0.25
N LEU A 113 -8.51 -13.78 -1.23
CA LEU A 113 -7.18 -13.22 -1.48
C LEU A 113 -7.23 -11.73 -1.83
N LEU A 114 -8.23 -11.34 -2.63
CA LEU A 114 -8.43 -9.96 -3.01
C LEU A 114 -8.79 -9.07 -1.80
N VAL A 115 -9.74 -9.52 -0.96
CA VAL A 115 -10.12 -8.80 0.28
C VAL A 115 -8.95 -8.76 1.27
N GLN A 116 -8.16 -9.83 1.38
CA GLN A 116 -6.94 -9.85 2.19
C GLN A 116 -5.95 -8.76 1.80
N SER A 117 -5.89 -8.39 0.52
CA SER A 117 -4.97 -7.34 0.05
C SER A 117 -5.32 -5.94 0.55
N TRP A 118 -6.55 -5.74 1.03
CA TRP A 118 -7.02 -4.48 1.59
C TRP A 118 -7.16 -4.56 3.11
N ASP A 119 -7.30 -5.75 3.66
CA ASP A 119 -7.40 -5.97 5.11
C ASP A 119 -6.02 -6.14 5.77
N HIS A 120 -5.78 -5.34 6.81
CA HIS A 120 -4.54 -5.39 7.59
C HIS A 120 -4.66 -6.27 8.86
N GLY A 121 -5.76 -7.00 9.02
CA GLY A 121 -6.11 -7.81 10.21
C GLY A 121 -5.34 -9.13 10.42
N GLY A 122 -4.37 -9.48 9.55
CA GLY A 122 -3.66 -10.76 9.60
C GLY A 122 -4.12 -11.72 8.50
N PRO A 123 -3.68 -13.00 8.51
CA PRO A 123 -3.89 -13.93 7.39
C PRO A 123 -5.28 -14.58 7.38
N GLU A 124 -6.23 -14.13 8.20
CA GLU A 124 -7.59 -14.65 8.23
C GLU A 124 -8.55 -13.61 7.63
N VAL A 125 -9.30 -14.01 6.61
CA VAL A 125 -10.37 -13.20 6.01
C VAL A 125 -11.71 -13.83 6.32
N VAL A 126 -12.66 -13.00 6.73
CA VAL A 126 -14.06 -13.40 6.90
C VAL A 126 -14.92 -12.69 5.85
N LEU A 127 -15.50 -13.48 4.96
CA LEU A 127 -16.46 -13.00 3.97
C LEU A 127 -17.89 -13.24 4.48
N ASP A 128 -18.78 -12.31 4.17
CA ASP A 128 -20.21 -12.48 4.43
C ASP A 128 -20.77 -13.32 3.29
N PHE A 129 -21.24 -14.53 3.58
CA PHE A 129 -21.67 -15.49 2.58
C PHE A 129 -23.18 -15.70 2.65
N PRO A 130 -23.98 -15.05 1.79
CA PRO A 130 -25.41 -15.28 1.72
C PRO A 130 -25.74 -16.71 1.30
N VAL A 131 -26.67 -17.32 2.04
CA VAL A 131 -27.10 -18.71 1.86
C VAL A 131 -28.62 -18.79 1.86
N ALA A 132 -29.17 -19.67 1.02
CA ALA A 132 -30.60 -19.96 1.03
C ALA A 132 -30.92 -20.90 2.19
N ARG A 133 -31.74 -20.48 3.16
CA ARG A 133 -32.17 -21.37 4.26
C ARG A 133 -33.28 -22.36 3.84
N ARG A 134 -33.61 -22.39 2.54
CA ARG A 134 -34.60 -23.31 1.94
C ARG A 134 -33.97 -24.68 1.68
N THR A 135 -33.79 -25.47 2.74
CA THR A 135 -33.07 -26.76 2.67
C THR A 135 -33.96 -27.97 2.43
N SER A 136 -35.28 -27.84 2.50
CA SER A 136 -36.25 -28.91 2.23
C SER A 136 -37.10 -28.59 1.00
N GLU A 137 -37.63 -29.62 0.33
CA GLU A 137 -38.55 -29.43 -0.80
C GLU A 137 -39.76 -28.56 -0.43
N LYS A 138 -40.32 -28.75 0.78
CA LYS A 138 -41.42 -27.92 1.30
C LYS A 138 -41.02 -26.45 1.42
N LEU A 139 -39.82 -26.13 1.89
CA LEU A 139 -39.36 -24.74 2.01
C LEU A 139 -39.07 -24.09 0.64
N LYS A 140 -38.76 -24.87 -0.40
CA LYS A 140 -38.55 -24.35 -1.76
C LYS A 140 -39.84 -23.86 -2.40
N THR A 141 -41.01 -24.33 -1.94
CA THR A 141 -42.32 -23.93 -2.49
C THR A 141 -42.96 -22.76 -1.74
N ILE A 142 -42.38 -22.29 -0.62
CA ILE A 142 -42.97 -21.21 0.18
C ILE A 142 -42.33 -19.86 -0.19
N PRO A 143 -43.10 -18.89 -0.70
CA PRO A 143 -42.63 -17.52 -0.90
C PRO A 143 -42.38 -16.83 0.45
N GLY A 144 -41.27 -16.12 0.57
CA GLY A 144 -40.90 -15.40 1.79
C GLY A 144 -39.40 -15.12 1.90
N MET A 145 -38.98 -14.32 2.87
CA MET A 145 -37.57 -13.98 3.10
C MET A 145 -36.84 -15.10 3.86
N ILE A 146 -36.45 -16.15 3.12
CA ILE A 146 -35.79 -17.35 3.67
C ILE A 146 -34.34 -17.42 3.19
N ALA A 147 -33.59 -16.34 3.40
CA ALA A 147 -32.14 -16.31 3.25
C ALA A 147 -31.49 -15.98 4.59
N GLY A 148 -30.23 -16.34 4.73
CA GLY A 148 -29.38 -15.96 5.85
C GLY A 148 -28.01 -15.57 5.32
N VAL A 149 -27.19 -14.99 6.18
CA VAL A 149 -25.78 -14.72 5.88
C VAL A 149 -24.96 -15.43 6.94
N VAL A 150 -23.95 -16.19 6.49
CA VAL A 150 -23.05 -16.94 7.36
C VAL A 150 -21.61 -16.48 7.11
N PRO A 151 -20.72 -16.52 8.12
CA PRO A 151 -19.34 -16.15 7.91
C PRO A 151 -18.61 -17.26 7.14
N LEU A 152 -17.93 -16.90 6.06
CA LEU A 152 -17.01 -17.78 5.34
C LEU A 152 -15.58 -17.37 5.70
N ARG A 153 -14.93 -18.20 6.52
CA ARG A 153 -13.58 -17.96 7.03
C ARG A 153 -12.56 -18.61 6.10
N LEU A 154 -11.61 -17.83 5.62
CA LEU A 154 -10.53 -18.28 4.74
C LEU A 154 -9.20 -17.89 5.36
N MET A 155 -8.25 -18.83 5.40
CA MET A 155 -6.88 -18.55 5.82
C MET A 155 -6.02 -18.34 4.58
N THR A 156 -5.35 -17.21 4.51
CA THR A 156 -4.44 -16.85 3.42
C THR A 156 -3.01 -16.61 3.95
N PRO A 157 -2.32 -17.63 4.53
CA PRO A 157 -0.92 -17.49 4.90
C PRO A 157 -0.06 -17.16 3.66
N PRO A 158 0.93 -16.26 3.76
CA PRO A 158 1.77 -15.91 2.62
C PRO A 158 2.51 -17.11 1.98
N SER A 159 2.77 -18.16 2.76
CA SER A 159 3.47 -19.38 2.34
C SER A 159 2.57 -20.42 1.68
N SER A 160 1.24 -20.33 1.84
CA SER A 160 0.29 -21.29 1.27
C SER A 160 0.26 -21.20 -0.25
N SER A 161 -0.13 -22.30 -0.88
CA SER A 161 -0.35 -22.37 -2.32
C SER A 161 -1.77 -21.97 -2.71
N VAL A 162 -1.94 -21.64 -3.98
CA VAL A 162 -3.26 -21.40 -4.59
C VAL A 162 -4.19 -22.60 -4.45
N ALA A 163 -3.67 -23.82 -4.68
CA ALA A 163 -4.45 -25.06 -4.57
C ALA A 163 -4.95 -25.29 -3.15
N GLU A 164 -4.09 -25.08 -2.13
CA GLU A 164 -4.48 -25.19 -0.72
C GLU A 164 -5.61 -24.21 -0.38
N LEU A 165 -5.54 -22.97 -0.85
CA LEU A 165 -6.58 -21.98 -0.62
C LEU A 165 -7.91 -22.38 -1.28
N CYS A 166 -7.88 -22.89 -2.51
CA CYS A 166 -9.09 -23.34 -3.22
C CYS A 166 -9.74 -24.55 -2.53
N ILE A 167 -8.94 -25.54 -2.11
CA ILE A 167 -9.40 -26.72 -1.38
C ILE A 167 -9.95 -26.32 -0.01
N GLN A 168 -9.29 -25.37 0.67
CA GLN A 168 -9.79 -24.83 1.94
C GLN A 168 -11.13 -24.14 1.76
N ALA A 169 -11.26 -23.24 0.76
CA ALA A 169 -12.50 -22.54 0.47
C ALA A 169 -13.64 -23.53 0.18
N ASP A 170 -13.35 -24.59 -0.56
CA ASP A 170 -14.31 -25.63 -0.89
C ASP A 170 -14.76 -26.45 0.33
N SER A 171 -13.82 -26.82 1.20
CA SER A 171 -14.11 -27.46 2.48
C SER A 171 -14.98 -26.56 3.37
N GLN A 172 -14.62 -25.29 3.51
CA GLN A 172 -15.34 -24.31 4.33
C GLN A 172 -16.74 -24.05 3.79
N ILE A 173 -16.91 -23.82 2.48
CA ILE A 173 -18.23 -23.66 1.84
C ILE A 173 -19.11 -24.88 2.12
N ARG A 174 -18.59 -26.11 1.95
CA ARG A 174 -19.35 -27.33 2.25
C ARG A 174 -19.77 -27.42 3.72
N GLN A 175 -18.91 -27.03 4.65
CA GLN A 175 -19.23 -27.02 6.08
C GLN A 175 -20.31 -26.00 6.41
N VAL A 176 -20.16 -24.74 5.99
CA VAL A 176 -21.15 -23.68 6.28
C VAL A 176 -22.49 -23.96 5.61
N VAL A 177 -22.50 -24.52 4.39
CA VAL A 177 -23.72 -24.92 3.67
C VAL A 177 -24.48 -26.03 4.43
N ARG A 178 -23.78 -26.97 5.06
CA ARG A 178 -24.45 -27.99 5.90
C ARG A 178 -25.20 -27.37 7.07
N HIS A 179 -24.68 -26.29 7.66
CA HIS A 179 -25.26 -25.62 8.83
C HIS A 179 -26.01 -24.32 8.48
N GLN A 180 -26.30 -24.09 7.19
CA GLN A 180 -26.85 -22.83 6.67
C GLN A 180 -28.28 -22.50 7.13
N ARG A 181 -29.00 -23.49 7.68
CA ARG A 181 -30.39 -23.30 8.11
C ARG A 181 -30.48 -22.48 9.40
N PHE A 182 -29.45 -22.54 10.24
CA PHE A 182 -29.41 -21.85 11.53
C PHE A 182 -29.32 -20.32 11.36
N PRO A 183 -30.09 -19.53 12.12
CA PRO A 183 -30.06 -18.07 12.07
C PRO A 183 -28.85 -17.52 12.85
N VAL A 184 -27.66 -17.53 12.22
CA VAL A 184 -26.36 -17.16 12.85
C VAL A 184 -26.37 -15.79 13.53
N GLN A 185 -27.13 -14.82 13.02
CA GLN A 185 -27.28 -13.49 13.59
C GLN A 185 -27.80 -13.48 15.04
N THR A 186 -28.51 -14.53 15.47
CA THR A 186 -29.00 -14.69 16.85
C THR A 186 -27.87 -14.89 17.88
N LEU A 187 -26.66 -15.27 17.43
CA LEU A 187 -25.51 -15.55 18.30
C LEU A 187 -24.59 -14.33 18.49
N GLY A 188 -24.98 -13.11 18.11
CA GLY A 188 -24.17 -11.90 18.40
C GLY A 188 -24.27 -10.76 17.40
N GLY A 189 -25.39 -10.62 16.68
CA GLY A 189 -25.62 -9.52 15.75
C GLY A 189 -25.16 -9.77 14.30
N PRO A 190 -25.34 -8.79 13.41
CA PRO A 190 -25.07 -8.92 11.98
C PRO A 190 -23.56 -9.06 11.71
N LEU A 191 -23.23 -9.81 10.66
CA LEU A 191 -21.88 -9.86 10.12
C LEU A 191 -21.56 -8.55 9.38
N ARG A 192 -20.28 -8.23 9.26
CA ARG A 192 -19.79 -6.95 8.73
C ARG A 192 -18.62 -7.13 7.75
N GLY A 193 -18.54 -8.29 7.09
CA GLY A 193 -17.54 -8.59 6.06
C GLY A 193 -17.92 -8.00 4.70
N VAL A 194 -17.10 -8.30 3.69
CA VAL A 194 -17.47 -8.09 2.27
C VAL A 194 -18.43 -9.21 1.87
N ALA A 195 -19.58 -8.86 1.29
CA ALA A 195 -20.55 -9.86 0.86
C ALA A 195 -20.09 -10.56 -0.41
N LEU A 196 -20.12 -11.89 -0.42
CA LEU A 196 -19.82 -12.72 -1.59
C LEU A 196 -21.05 -13.59 -1.91
N ASN A 197 -21.83 -13.18 -2.91
CA ASN A 197 -23.10 -13.82 -3.24
C ASN A 197 -23.05 -14.50 -4.62
N PHE A 198 -23.55 -15.73 -4.68
CA PHE A 198 -23.69 -16.50 -5.92
C PHE A 198 -25.17 -16.76 -6.20
N PHE A 199 -25.71 -16.10 -7.22
CA PHE A 199 -27.08 -16.36 -7.66
C PHE A 199 -27.17 -17.72 -8.35
N PRO A 200 -28.20 -18.53 -8.03
CA PRO A 200 -28.44 -19.77 -8.75
C PRO A 200 -28.80 -19.44 -10.21
N SER A 201 -28.27 -20.23 -11.14
CA SER A 201 -28.74 -20.21 -12.52
C SER A 201 -30.24 -20.52 -12.51
N THR A 202 -31.07 -19.56 -12.90
CA THR A 202 -32.51 -19.72 -12.93
C THR A 202 -33.00 -19.38 -14.33
N THR A 203 -33.75 -20.28 -14.94
CA THR A 203 -34.42 -20.01 -16.21
C THR A 203 -35.42 -18.88 -16.02
N VAL A 204 -35.28 -17.82 -16.81
CA VAL A 204 -36.27 -16.74 -16.82
C VAL A 204 -37.53 -17.28 -17.51
N PRO A 205 -38.68 -17.24 -16.83
CA PRO A 205 -39.92 -17.74 -17.40
C PRO A 205 -40.36 -16.84 -18.57
N GLN A 206 -40.86 -17.44 -19.64
CA GLN A 206 -41.43 -16.72 -20.79
C GLN A 206 -42.85 -16.23 -20.48
N PHE A 207 -43.24 -15.13 -21.11
CA PHE A 207 -44.58 -14.54 -21.00
C PHE A 207 -45.34 -14.79 -22.30
N GLY A 208 -46.15 -15.84 -22.33
CA GLY A 208 -46.66 -16.41 -23.58
C GLY A 208 -45.50 -16.85 -24.47
N ASP A 209 -45.53 -16.43 -25.73
CA ASP A 209 -44.46 -16.68 -26.70
C ASP A 209 -43.34 -15.63 -26.65
N ALA A 210 -43.46 -14.63 -25.76
CA ALA A 210 -42.47 -13.56 -25.66
C ALA A 210 -41.27 -13.99 -24.78
N PRO A 211 -40.03 -13.89 -25.30
CA PRO A 211 -38.84 -14.11 -24.48
C PRO A 211 -38.73 -13.00 -23.43
N ALA A 212 -38.20 -13.36 -22.26
CA ALA A 212 -37.99 -12.44 -21.15
C ALA A 212 -36.54 -12.47 -20.69
N SER A 213 -36.05 -11.31 -20.24
CA SER A 213 -34.73 -11.15 -19.64
C SER A 213 -34.87 -10.59 -18.24
N LEU A 214 -33.94 -10.97 -17.35
CA LEU A 214 -33.93 -10.53 -15.97
C LEU A 214 -32.75 -9.58 -15.75
N VAL A 215 -33.03 -8.39 -15.22
CA VAL A 215 -32.00 -7.43 -14.80
C VAL A 215 -32.20 -7.15 -13.31
N TYR A 216 -31.13 -7.30 -12.54
CA TYR A 216 -31.12 -6.97 -11.12
C TYR A 216 -30.79 -5.49 -10.95
N THR A 217 -31.73 -4.71 -10.41
CA THR A 217 -31.55 -3.27 -10.16
C THR A 217 -31.08 -2.97 -8.75
N ASN A 218 -31.39 -3.86 -7.79
CA ASN A 218 -31.01 -3.72 -6.40
C ASN A 218 -30.91 -5.10 -5.73
N PHE A 219 -29.95 -5.29 -4.83
CA PHE A 219 -29.78 -6.49 -4.01
C PHE A 219 -30.25 -6.33 -2.55
N GLY A 220 -30.86 -5.19 -2.23
CA GLY A 220 -31.30 -4.79 -0.90
C GLY A 220 -30.40 -3.71 -0.30
N ARG A 221 -30.83 -3.11 0.82
CA ARG A 221 -29.96 -2.25 1.64
C ARG A 221 -28.86 -3.11 2.25
N GLY A 222 -27.73 -3.18 1.57
CA GLY A 222 -26.48 -3.65 2.14
C GLY A 222 -25.78 -2.46 2.78
N ASP A 223 -25.56 -2.49 4.08
CA ASP A 223 -24.77 -1.47 4.78
C ASP A 223 -23.27 -1.51 4.39
N ARG A 224 -22.87 -2.39 3.45
CA ARG A 224 -21.49 -2.67 3.03
C ARG A 224 -21.38 -3.19 1.61
N PHE A 225 -20.18 -3.04 1.05
CA PHE A 225 -19.76 -3.51 -0.27
C PHE A 225 -19.85 -5.04 -0.44
N GLY A 226 -20.31 -5.47 -1.61
CA GLY A 226 -20.43 -6.88 -1.98
C GLY A 226 -20.19 -7.17 -3.45
N LEU A 227 -19.81 -8.41 -3.73
CA LEU A 227 -19.60 -8.99 -5.06
C LEU A 227 -20.72 -10.00 -5.34
N PHE A 228 -21.46 -9.76 -6.42
CA PHE A 228 -22.64 -10.53 -6.80
C PHE A 228 -22.40 -11.22 -8.14
N PHE A 229 -22.31 -12.55 -8.10
CA PHE A 229 -22.05 -13.39 -9.26
C PHE A 229 -23.33 -14.01 -9.79
N MET A 230 -23.59 -13.86 -11.08
CA MET A 230 -24.78 -14.38 -11.76
C MET A 230 -24.36 -15.24 -12.94
N ASN A 231 -24.98 -16.40 -13.09
CA ASN A 231 -24.74 -17.29 -14.23
C ASN A 231 -25.85 -17.11 -15.27
N GLU A 232 -25.47 -16.98 -16.53
CA GLU A 232 -26.38 -17.02 -17.68
C GLU A 232 -25.79 -17.96 -18.73
N GLY A 233 -26.32 -19.19 -18.80
CA GLY A 233 -25.73 -20.26 -19.62
C GLY A 233 -24.28 -20.53 -19.18
N ASN A 234 -23.34 -20.39 -20.12
CA ASN A 234 -21.90 -20.55 -19.85
C ASN A 234 -21.18 -19.24 -19.50
N ARG A 235 -21.91 -18.13 -19.33
CA ARG A 235 -21.34 -16.82 -19.01
C ARG A 235 -21.52 -16.52 -17.53
N LEU A 236 -20.49 -15.89 -16.95
CA LEU A 236 -20.49 -15.42 -15.58
C LEU A 236 -20.49 -13.89 -15.60
N PHE A 237 -21.45 -13.30 -14.90
CA PHE A 237 -21.58 -11.86 -14.74
C PHE A 237 -21.25 -11.46 -13.30
N LEU A 238 -20.68 -10.27 -13.16
CA LEU A 238 -20.39 -9.62 -11.89
C LEU A 238 -21.18 -8.31 -11.79
N SER A 239 -21.82 -8.11 -10.64
CA SER A 239 -22.24 -6.79 -10.17
C SER A 239 -21.60 -6.49 -8.83
N THR A 240 -21.30 -5.23 -8.58
CA THR A 240 -20.86 -4.71 -7.29
C THR A 240 -21.98 -3.86 -6.70
N ALA A 241 -22.23 -3.94 -5.40
CA ALA A 241 -23.24 -3.10 -4.75
C ALA A 241 -22.88 -2.81 -3.30
N GLY A 242 -23.52 -1.80 -2.72
CA GLY A 242 -23.35 -1.37 -1.34
C GLY A 242 -22.27 -0.30 -1.17
N SER A 243 -22.39 0.44 -0.07
CA SER A 243 -21.46 1.52 0.29
C SER A 243 -20.14 0.98 0.85
N GLY A 244 -19.11 1.83 0.87
CA GLY A 244 -17.82 1.48 1.47
C GLY A 244 -16.93 0.60 0.59
N ALA A 245 -16.95 0.82 -0.72
CA ALA A 245 -15.89 0.33 -1.59
C ALA A 245 -14.54 0.98 -1.18
N PRO A 246 -13.41 0.24 -1.17
CA PRO A 246 -12.11 0.79 -0.83
C PRO A 246 -11.65 1.94 -1.74
N SER A 247 -12.00 1.91 -3.03
CA SER A 247 -11.71 3.00 -3.98
C SER A 247 -12.71 3.06 -5.15
N PRO A 248 -12.73 4.15 -5.94
CA PRO A 248 -13.57 4.27 -7.13
C PRO A 248 -13.31 3.19 -8.20
N ASP A 249 -12.11 2.60 -8.24
CA ASP A 249 -11.73 1.51 -9.16
C ASP A 249 -12.43 0.17 -8.85
N PHE A 250 -13.36 0.18 -7.89
CA PHE A 250 -14.14 -0.99 -7.47
C PHE A 250 -15.54 -1.00 -8.08
N ALA A 251 -15.81 -0.08 -9.01
CA ALA A 251 -16.95 -0.17 -9.91
C ALA A 251 -16.89 -1.49 -10.72
N GLY A 252 -18.06 -2.00 -11.10
CA GLY A 252 -18.22 -3.34 -11.69
C GLY A 252 -17.26 -3.70 -12.83
N ALA A 253 -16.95 -2.76 -13.75
CA ALA A 253 -16.06 -3.03 -14.89
C ALA A 253 -14.59 -3.19 -14.49
N ALA A 254 -14.05 -2.27 -13.69
CA ALA A 254 -12.67 -2.34 -13.22
C ALA A 254 -12.45 -3.56 -12.29
N MET A 255 -13.46 -3.89 -11.47
CA MET A 255 -13.45 -5.10 -10.66
C MET A 255 -13.51 -6.38 -11.51
N ALA A 256 -14.33 -6.40 -12.56
CA ALA A 256 -14.41 -7.52 -13.50
C ALA A 256 -13.05 -7.78 -14.19
N ASP A 257 -12.38 -6.73 -14.67
CA ASP A 257 -11.04 -6.84 -15.27
C ASP A 257 -10.01 -7.34 -14.24
N ARG A 258 -10.11 -6.87 -13.00
CA ARG A 258 -9.23 -7.30 -11.91
C ARG A 258 -9.40 -8.77 -11.59
N LEU A 259 -10.64 -9.23 -11.44
CA LEU A 259 -10.94 -10.64 -11.21
C LEU A 259 -10.51 -11.51 -12.40
N ALA A 260 -10.72 -11.07 -13.65
CA ALA A 260 -10.27 -11.81 -14.84
C ALA A 260 -8.74 -12.01 -14.87
N ARG A 261 -7.97 -10.98 -14.49
CA ARG A 261 -6.50 -11.10 -14.33
C ARG A 261 -6.14 -12.07 -13.22
N LEU A 262 -6.77 -11.96 -12.05
CA LEU A 262 -6.50 -12.86 -10.93
C LEU A 262 -6.87 -14.30 -11.24
N PHE A 263 -7.99 -14.54 -11.92
CA PHE A 263 -8.41 -15.85 -12.38
C PHE A 263 -7.36 -16.49 -13.28
N THR A 264 -6.83 -15.70 -14.21
CA THR A 264 -5.75 -16.14 -15.10
C THR A 264 -4.47 -16.46 -14.32
N LEU A 265 -4.07 -15.61 -13.39
CA LEU A 265 -2.85 -15.79 -12.59
C LEU A 265 -2.94 -17.02 -11.68
N ILE A 266 -4.09 -17.23 -11.04
CA ILE A 266 -4.35 -18.34 -10.11
C ILE A 266 -4.45 -19.67 -10.86
N ALA A 267 -5.10 -19.70 -12.02
CA ALA A 267 -5.20 -20.90 -12.83
C ALA A 267 -3.88 -21.32 -13.49
N ALA A 268 -2.95 -20.39 -13.73
CA ALA A 268 -1.69 -20.69 -14.43
C ALA A 268 -0.74 -21.61 -13.64
N ASP A 269 -0.73 -21.54 -12.31
CA ASP A 269 0.09 -22.44 -11.48
C ASP A 269 -0.56 -22.63 -10.09
N PRO A 270 -1.30 -23.73 -9.87
CA PRO A 270 -1.95 -24.00 -8.60
C PRO A 270 -0.97 -24.20 -7.42
N ARG A 271 0.31 -24.46 -7.69
CA ARG A 271 1.34 -24.64 -6.65
C ARG A 271 2.03 -23.34 -6.27
N ARG A 272 1.73 -22.25 -6.98
CA ARG A 272 2.28 -20.93 -6.70
C ARG A 272 1.90 -20.46 -5.30
N ARG A 273 2.87 -19.85 -4.60
CA ARG A 273 2.66 -19.28 -3.27
C ARG A 273 1.82 -18.00 -3.35
N LEU A 274 0.91 -17.81 -2.40
CA LEU A 274 0.07 -16.62 -2.31
C LEU A 274 0.89 -15.32 -2.24
N SER A 275 2.01 -15.30 -1.50
CA SER A 275 2.92 -14.14 -1.41
C SER A 275 3.57 -13.70 -2.73
N SER A 276 3.60 -14.58 -3.73
CA SER A 276 4.19 -14.27 -5.05
C SER A 276 3.17 -13.77 -6.06
N ILE A 277 1.89 -13.74 -5.69
CA ILE A 277 0.82 -13.25 -6.56
C ILE A 277 0.82 -11.72 -6.46
N ASP A 278 1.03 -11.07 -7.60
CA ASP A 278 0.85 -9.64 -7.71
C ASP A 278 -0.65 -9.31 -7.78
N LEU A 279 -1.12 -8.57 -6.79
CA LEU A 279 -2.52 -8.14 -6.65
C LEU A 279 -2.73 -6.70 -7.14
N LEU A 280 -1.64 -6.00 -7.47
CA LEU A 280 -1.69 -4.69 -8.09
C LEU A 280 -2.14 -4.85 -9.55
N ASP A 281 -2.92 -3.87 -10.00
CA ASP A 281 -3.25 -3.77 -11.40
C ASP A 281 -2.32 -2.80 -12.12
N GLN A 282 -2.38 -2.82 -13.46
CA GLN A 282 -1.57 -1.96 -14.31
C GLN A 282 -1.83 -0.45 -14.05
N CYS A 283 -3.00 -0.09 -13.52
CA CYS A 283 -3.29 1.30 -13.14
C CYS A 283 -2.55 1.67 -11.85
N ALA A 284 -2.58 0.82 -10.83
CA ALA A 284 -1.86 1.02 -9.57
C ALA A 284 -0.34 1.10 -9.82
N ASP A 285 0.20 0.21 -10.65
CA ASP A 285 1.61 0.25 -11.05
C ASP A 285 1.99 1.60 -11.66
N ARG A 286 1.21 2.10 -12.64
CA ARG A 286 1.47 3.40 -13.26
C ARG A 286 1.45 4.55 -12.25
N HIS A 287 0.51 4.54 -11.30
CA HIS A 287 0.46 5.55 -10.25
C HIS A 287 1.68 5.48 -9.33
N ILE A 288 2.10 4.28 -8.91
CA ILE A 288 3.31 4.09 -8.10
C ILE A 288 4.54 4.57 -8.87
N HIS A 289 4.64 4.24 -10.16
CA HIS A 289 5.70 4.71 -11.05
C HIS A 289 5.75 6.24 -11.14
N ALA A 290 4.59 6.90 -11.21
CA ALA A 290 4.48 8.35 -11.24
C ALA A 290 4.86 8.98 -9.89
N TRP A 291 4.31 8.49 -8.77
CA TRP A 291 4.61 8.99 -7.42
C TRP A 291 6.08 8.82 -7.05
N SER A 292 6.67 7.68 -7.39
CA SER A 292 8.09 7.40 -7.16
C SER A 292 9.01 8.18 -8.11
N ASN A 293 8.46 8.91 -9.09
CA ASN A 293 9.20 9.54 -10.17
C ASN A 293 10.25 8.58 -10.75
N ARG A 294 9.85 7.34 -11.03
CA ARG A 294 10.79 6.27 -11.41
C ARG A 294 11.60 6.61 -12.65
N ALA A 295 11.03 7.41 -13.55
CA ALA A 295 11.72 7.95 -14.71
C ALA A 295 13.01 8.70 -14.32
N ALA A 296 13.01 9.44 -13.20
CA ALA A 296 14.19 10.13 -12.71
C ALA A 296 15.32 9.19 -12.25
N LEU A 297 15.03 7.92 -11.94
CA LEU A 297 16.04 6.90 -11.61
C LEU A 297 16.68 6.27 -12.84
N THR A 298 16.03 6.36 -14.01
CA THR A 298 16.51 5.79 -15.27
C THR A 298 17.31 6.78 -16.13
N ILE A 299 17.31 8.07 -15.77
CA ILE A 299 18.14 9.08 -16.43
C ILE A 299 19.61 8.76 -16.09
N PRO A 300 20.47 8.51 -17.09
CA PRO A 300 21.89 8.30 -16.85
C PRO A 300 22.45 9.49 -16.07
N ALA A 301 23.12 9.21 -14.94
CA ALA A 301 23.76 10.25 -14.16
C ALA A 301 24.90 10.85 -15.01
N ALA A 302 24.66 12.03 -15.61
CA ALA A 302 25.73 12.83 -16.17
C ALA A 302 26.74 13.12 -15.04
N PRO A 303 28.06 13.16 -15.32
CA PRO A 303 29.06 13.50 -14.32
C PRO A 303 28.71 14.87 -13.74
N SER A 304 28.12 14.86 -12.55
CA SER A 304 27.65 16.07 -11.90
C SER A 304 28.87 16.75 -11.29
N PRO A 305 29.09 18.05 -11.55
CA PRO A 305 30.20 18.78 -10.94
C PRO A 305 30.09 18.71 -9.42
N SER A 306 31.25 18.58 -8.75
CA SER A 306 31.31 18.55 -7.28
C SER A 306 30.82 19.88 -6.69
N ILE A 307 30.41 19.88 -5.42
CA ILE A 307 30.04 21.11 -4.70
C ILE A 307 31.15 22.18 -4.79
N PRO A 308 32.45 21.86 -4.58
CA PRO A 308 33.54 22.80 -4.82
C PRO A 308 33.60 23.35 -6.24
N ALA A 309 33.39 22.52 -7.27
CA ALA A 309 33.41 22.96 -8.66
C ALA A 309 32.23 23.90 -8.99
N LEU A 310 31.03 23.58 -8.50
CA LEU A 310 29.85 24.44 -8.62
C LEU A 310 30.05 25.78 -7.90
N PHE A 311 30.62 25.75 -6.69
CA PHE A 311 30.93 26.94 -5.92
C PHE A 311 31.96 27.82 -6.64
N ALA A 312 33.05 27.23 -7.16
CA ALA A 312 34.08 27.97 -7.89
C ALA A 312 33.51 28.64 -9.15
N ALA A 313 32.65 27.93 -9.92
CA ALA A 313 31.96 28.50 -11.07
C ALA A 313 31.05 29.68 -10.68
N GLN A 314 30.34 29.56 -9.55
CA GLN A 314 29.52 30.65 -9.03
C GLN A 314 30.36 31.84 -8.57
N ALA A 315 31.46 31.59 -7.87
CA ALA A 315 32.35 32.63 -7.36
C ALA A 315 33.03 33.41 -8.49
N ALA A 316 33.37 32.74 -9.59
CA ALA A 316 33.86 33.39 -10.80
C ALA A 316 32.79 34.27 -11.46
N ARG A 317 31.52 33.83 -11.46
CA ARG A 317 30.41 34.53 -12.13
C ARG A 317 29.95 35.79 -11.39
N THR A 318 29.93 35.77 -10.06
CA THR A 318 29.41 36.88 -9.23
C THR A 318 30.35 37.17 -8.06
N ALA A 319 31.60 37.48 -8.36
CA ALA A 319 32.68 37.59 -7.37
C ALA A 319 32.39 38.58 -6.24
N ASP A 320 31.81 39.75 -6.57
CA ASP A 320 31.62 40.85 -5.62
C ASP A 320 30.26 40.82 -4.91
N ALA A 321 29.40 39.84 -5.23
CA ALA A 321 28.15 39.64 -4.52
C ALA A 321 28.40 39.02 -3.14
N VAL A 322 27.60 39.42 -2.15
CA VAL A 322 27.62 38.84 -0.80
C VAL A 322 27.22 37.37 -0.86
N ALA A 323 28.07 36.49 -0.34
CA ALA A 323 27.86 35.04 -0.29
C ALA A 323 27.44 34.55 1.10
N VAL A 324 28.02 35.13 2.16
CA VAL A 324 27.74 34.78 3.55
C VAL A 324 27.55 36.05 4.37
N THR A 325 26.54 36.03 5.23
CA THR A 325 26.29 37.04 6.26
C THR A 325 26.12 36.32 7.59
N SER A 326 26.92 36.69 8.57
CA SER A 326 26.84 36.22 9.95
C SER A 326 26.97 37.41 10.90
N ALA A 327 26.73 37.19 12.20
CA ALA A 327 26.85 38.26 13.19
C ALA A 327 28.27 38.86 13.24
N ASP A 328 29.29 38.07 12.91
CA ASP A 328 30.70 38.41 12.99
C ASP A 328 31.33 38.84 11.65
N CYS A 329 30.70 38.58 10.49
CA CYS A 329 31.27 38.97 9.20
C CYS A 329 30.27 39.01 8.04
N VAL A 330 30.65 39.76 7.00
CA VAL A 330 30.03 39.72 5.68
C VAL A 330 31.10 39.36 4.67
N LEU A 331 30.93 38.24 3.96
CA LEU A 331 31.89 37.75 2.98
C LEU A 331 31.27 37.73 1.59
N THR A 332 31.93 38.36 0.63
CA THR A 332 31.64 38.19 -0.80
C THR A 332 32.07 36.81 -1.29
N TYR A 333 31.54 36.38 -2.45
CA TYR A 333 31.97 35.13 -3.07
C TYR A 333 33.50 35.08 -3.28
N ARG A 334 34.11 36.19 -3.70
CA ARG A 334 35.56 36.32 -3.87
C ARG A 334 36.32 36.10 -2.58
N GLN A 335 35.91 36.76 -1.50
CA GLN A 335 36.55 36.66 -0.18
C GLN A 335 36.42 35.24 0.39
N LEU A 336 35.23 34.65 0.29
CA LEU A 336 34.97 33.29 0.75
C LEU A 336 35.77 32.25 -0.06
N ASP A 337 35.82 32.39 -1.39
CA ASP A 337 36.60 31.50 -2.25
C ASP A 337 38.10 31.59 -1.95
N THR A 338 38.62 32.80 -1.79
CA THR A 338 40.04 33.05 -1.46
C THR A 338 40.40 32.45 -0.11
N ALA A 339 39.61 32.71 0.93
CA ALA A 339 39.87 32.19 2.29
C ALA A 339 39.81 30.65 2.32
N SER A 340 38.79 30.06 1.70
CA SER A 340 38.65 28.60 1.64
C SER A 340 39.72 27.93 0.77
N ASN A 341 40.19 28.56 -0.32
CA ASN A 341 41.31 28.04 -1.13
C ASN A 341 42.63 28.04 -0.36
N ARG A 342 42.91 29.10 0.41
CA ARG A 342 44.10 29.18 1.27
C ARG A 342 44.10 28.08 2.33
N LEU A 343 42.97 27.90 3.02
CA LEU A 343 42.82 26.87 4.02
C LEU A 343 42.91 25.46 3.39
N ALA A 344 42.26 25.22 2.25
CA ALA A 344 42.34 23.95 1.53
C ALA A 344 43.78 23.58 1.14
N SER A 345 44.56 24.56 0.67
CA SER A 345 45.96 24.35 0.29
C SER A 345 46.83 23.95 1.50
N ARG A 346 46.54 24.52 2.67
CA ARG A 346 47.22 24.16 3.93
C ARG A 346 46.83 22.76 4.41
N LEU A 347 45.55 22.42 4.34
CA LEU A 347 45.07 21.06 4.65
C LEU A 347 45.76 20.03 3.74
N ALA A 348 45.86 20.31 2.44
CA ALA A 348 46.59 19.46 1.51
C ALA A 348 48.09 19.36 1.84
N GLY A 349 48.71 20.46 2.31
CA GLY A 349 50.09 20.47 2.80
C GLY A 349 50.31 19.60 4.05
N LEU A 350 49.26 19.37 4.84
CA LEU A 350 49.25 18.45 5.99
C LEU A 350 48.91 17.00 5.58
N GLY A 351 48.80 16.71 4.29
CA GLY A 351 48.51 15.38 3.77
C GLY A 351 47.02 15.03 3.69
N ILE A 352 46.11 15.96 4.03
CA ILE A 352 44.65 15.74 3.96
C ILE A 352 44.20 15.77 2.50
N GLY A 353 43.47 14.73 2.08
CA GLY A 353 43.02 14.57 0.70
C GLY A 353 41.77 13.70 0.52
N PRO A 354 41.55 13.19 -0.71
CA PRO A 354 40.38 12.38 -1.04
C PRO A 354 40.25 11.10 -0.21
N GLY A 355 39.14 10.99 0.52
CA GLY A 355 38.83 9.83 1.38
C GLY A 355 39.03 10.08 2.87
N ASP A 356 39.75 11.14 3.23
CA ASP A 356 39.98 11.52 4.62
C ASP A 356 38.76 12.21 5.24
N VAL A 357 38.69 12.21 6.57
CA VAL A 357 37.66 12.89 7.35
C VAL A 357 38.32 13.97 8.20
N VAL A 358 37.79 15.19 8.13
CA VAL A 358 38.21 16.32 8.96
C VAL A 358 37.02 16.77 9.80
N ALA A 359 37.18 16.76 11.12
CA ALA A 359 36.17 17.30 12.02
C ALA A 359 36.20 18.83 11.99
N VAL A 360 35.02 19.45 12.00
CA VAL A 360 34.84 20.90 12.08
C VAL A 360 34.11 21.20 13.37
N LEU A 361 34.87 21.61 14.38
CA LEU A 361 34.39 22.00 15.72
C LEU A 361 34.40 23.51 15.81
N LEU A 362 33.39 24.16 15.23
CA LEU A 362 33.26 25.61 15.21
C LEU A 362 31.80 26.00 15.45
N PRO A 363 31.53 27.11 16.15
CA PRO A 363 30.18 27.62 16.28
C PRO A 363 29.67 28.09 14.91
N ARG A 364 28.35 28.22 14.79
CA ARG A 364 27.70 28.71 13.57
C ARG A 364 28.19 30.12 13.21
N SER A 365 29.13 30.21 12.28
CA SER A 365 29.86 31.44 11.92
C SER A 365 30.30 31.41 10.46
N GLY A 366 30.74 32.55 9.92
CA GLY A 366 31.36 32.60 8.59
C GLY A 366 32.62 31.72 8.51
N ARG A 367 33.37 31.59 9.60
CA ARG A 367 34.54 30.71 9.73
C ARG A 367 34.18 29.23 9.53
N ALA A 368 33.06 28.78 10.08
CA ALA A 368 32.59 27.41 9.88
C ALA A 368 32.32 27.11 8.40
N ILE A 369 31.75 28.07 7.65
CA ILE A 369 31.53 27.92 6.21
C ILE A 369 32.85 27.88 5.43
N VAL A 370 33.82 28.72 5.80
CA VAL A 370 35.19 28.69 5.22
C VAL A 370 35.83 27.32 5.45
N ALA A 371 35.76 26.78 6.67
CA ALA A 371 36.30 25.48 7.04
C ALA A 371 35.65 24.33 6.25
N ILE A 372 34.32 24.29 6.18
CA ILE A 372 33.57 23.27 5.42
C ILE A 372 33.97 23.31 3.94
N LEU A 373 33.99 24.49 3.32
CA LEU A 373 34.39 24.63 1.92
C LEU A 373 35.84 24.23 1.69
N ALA A 374 36.74 24.54 2.62
CA ALA A 374 38.16 24.18 2.53
C ALA A 374 38.37 22.66 2.58
N VAL A 375 37.70 21.97 3.50
CA VAL A 375 37.75 20.49 3.60
C VAL A 375 37.22 19.85 2.32
N LEU A 376 36.08 20.33 1.81
CA LEU A 376 35.52 19.85 0.55
C LEU A 376 36.45 20.11 -0.65
N LYS A 377 37.12 21.27 -0.69
CA LYS A 377 38.10 21.63 -1.74
C LYS A 377 39.39 20.79 -1.68
N ALA A 378 39.80 20.36 -0.49
CA ALA A 378 40.88 19.39 -0.32
C ALA A 378 40.47 17.97 -0.81
N GLY A 379 39.18 17.74 -1.06
CA GLY A 379 38.62 16.44 -1.45
C GLY A 379 38.25 15.56 -0.27
N ALA A 380 38.44 16.04 0.97
CA ALA A 380 38.10 15.35 2.19
C ALA A 380 36.60 15.50 2.54
N ALA A 381 36.13 14.62 3.42
CA ALA A 381 34.81 14.70 4.03
C ALA A 381 34.86 15.56 5.29
N TYR A 382 33.87 16.43 5.49
CA TYR A 382 33.76 17.17 6.75
C TYR A 382 32.81 16.47 7.72
N LEU A 383 33.18 16.46 9.00
CA LEU A 383 32.33 16.03 10.11
C LEU A 383 31.98 17.26 10.97
N PRO A 384 30.76 17.81 10.88
CA PRO A 384 30.37 18.93 11.72
C PRO A 384 30.17 18.47 13.17
N ILE A 385 30.84 19.12 14.10
CA ILE A 385 30.65 18.91 15.54
C ILE A 385 30.19 20.24 16.15
N ASP A 386 29.03 20.21 16.79
CA ASP A 386 28.52 21.37 17.54
C ASP A 386 29.31 21.51 18.86
N PRO A 387 29.96 22.66 19.13
CA PRO A 387 30.65 22.92 20.40
C PRO A 387 29.74 22.87 21.62
N ASP A 388 28.43 23.12 21.46
CA ASP A 388 27.46 23.11 22.57
C ASP A 388 27.08 21.68 23.00
N HIS A 389 27.55 20.65 22.28
CA HIS A 389 27.36 19.27 22.70
C HIS A 389 28.16 18.93 23.96
N PRO A 390 27.62 18.05 24.84
CA PRO A 390 28.38 17.53 25.98
C PRO A 390 29.71 16.92 25.55
N ARG A 391 30.77 17.07 26.37
CA ARG A 391 32.11 16.53 26.07
C ARG A 391 32.12 15.04 25.72
N SER A 392 31.27 14.24 26.39
CA SER A 392 31.11 12.81 26.09
C SER A 392 30.58 12.55 24.68
N ARG A 393 29.74 13.44 24.14
CA ARG A 393 29.25 13.37 22.76
C ARG A 393 30.36 13.74 21.78
N VAL A 394 31.12 14.79 22.05
CA VAL A 394 32.27 15.20 21.20
C VAL A 394 33.31 14.07 21.15
N ALA A 395 33.69 13.50 22.29
CA ALA A 395 34.63 12.39 22.39
C ALA A 395 34.17 11.17 21.58
N PHE A 396 32.90 10.77 21.77
CA PHE A 396 32.31 9.68 21.01
C PHE A 396 32.40 9.90 19.49
N LEU A 397 32.12 11.12 19.01
CA LEU A 397 32.18 11.43 17.58
C LEU A 397 33.60 11.28 17.02
N LEU A 398 34.60 11.75 17.77
CA LEU A 398 36.00 11.64 17.38
C LEU A 398 36.48 10.20 17.39
N GLU A 399 36.09 9.41 18.40
CA GLU A 399 36.42 7.98 18.50
C GLU A 399 35.76 7.13 17.39
N ASP A 400 34.48 7.38 17.07
CA ASP A 400 33.74 6.60 16.06
C ASP A 400 34.18 6.92 14.62
N THR A 401 34.61 8.16 14.38
CA THR A 401 34.96 8.62 13.03
C THR A 401 36.45 8.69 12.76
N THR A 402 37.29 8.72 13.81
CA THR A 402 38.76 8.79 13.72
C THR A 402 39.23 9.82 12.68
N PRO A 403 38.86 11.11 12.83
CA PRO A 403 39.21 12.13 11.85
C PRO A 403 40.72 12.36 11.83
N LEU A 404 41.27 12.67 10.66
CA LEU A 404 42.70 12.94 10.49
C LEU A 404 43.10 14.27 11.15
N ALA A 405 42.16 15.21 11.26
CA ALA A 405 42.34 16.49 11.95
C ALA A 405 41.01 17.06 12.47
N VAL A 406 41.08 17.92 13.47
CA VAL A 406 39.98 18.78 13.95
C VAL A 406 40.29 20.23 13.63
N LEU A 407 39.45 20.87 12.82
CA LEU A 407 39.44 22.32 12.64
C LEU A 407 38.64 22.97 13.78
N THR A 408 39.29 23.82 14.56
CA THR A 408 38.69 24.55 15.70
C THR A 408 39.28 25.96 15.78
N ALA A 409 38.86 26.78 16.76
CA ALA A 409 39.38 28.14 16.96
C ALA A 409 39.34 28.54 18.43
N GLY A 410 40.34 29.32 18.87
CA GLY A 410 40.40 29.90 20.21
C GLY A 410 40.26 28.88 21.33
N ASP A 411 39.47 29.22 22.36
CA ASP A 411 39.31 28.42 23.58
C ASP A 411 38.66 27.04 23.37
N LEU A 412 38.10 26.78 22.17
CA LEU A 412 37.49 25.49 21.82
C LEU A 412 38.51 24.37 21.60
N THR A 413 39.80 24.67 21.52
CA THR A 413 40.87 23.64 21.52
C THR A 413 40.81 22.77 22.76
N THR A 414 40.45 23.34 23.91
CA THR A 414 40.35 22.64 25.21
C THR A 414 39.31 21.52 25.23
N LEU A 415 38.36 21.50 24.29
CA LEU A 415 37.37 20.42 24.15
C LEU A 415 37.96 19.16 23.50
N VAL A 416 39.11 19.28 22.84
CA VAL A 416 39.72 18.21 22.05
C VAL A 416 41.16 17.88 22.46
N ASP A 417 41.78 18.67 23.34
CA ASP A 417 43.15 18.48 23.85
C ASP A 417 43.43 17.09 24.47
N SER A 418 42.40 16.38 24.91
CA SER A 418 42.52 15.03 25.48
C SER A 418 42.51 13.89 24.46
N HIS A 419 42.46 14.20 23.15
CA HIS A 419 42.38 13.20 22.08
C HIS A 419 43.64 13.23 21.21
N ASP A 420 44.10 12.05 20.76
CA ASP A 420 45.26 11.90 19.86
C ASP A 420 44.89 12.23 18.41
N VAL A 421 44.44 13.47 18.18
CA VAL A 421 44.02 13.98 16.86
C VAL A 421 44.68 15.34 16.61
N ALA A 422 45.15 15.57 15.38
CA ALA A 422 45.75 16.85 15.01
C ALA A 422 44.73 18.00 15.13
N VAL A 423 44.94 18.91 16.07
CA VAL A 423 44.10 20.10 16.27
C VAL A 423 44.67 21.25 15.43
N ILE A 424 43.82 21.83 14.58
CA ILE A 424 44.18 22.90 13.66
C ILE A 424 43.35 24.14 14.00
N ASP A 425 44.03 25.20 14.42
CA ASP A 425 43.43 26.51 14.61
C ASP A 425 43.19 27.20 13.25
N VAL A 426 41.92 27.43 12.94
CA VAL A 426 41.50 28.09 11.69
C VAL A 426 41.99 29.53 11.59
N ASP A 427 42.01 30.28 12.70
CA ASP A 427 42.43 31.69 12.68
C ASP A 427 43.95 31.82 12.48
N ALA A 428 44.73 30.89 13.06
CA ALA A 428 46.17 30.81 12.83
C ALA A 428 46.52 30.49 11.37
N LEU A 429 45.75 29.60 10.73
CA LEU A 429 45.98 29.26 9.32
C LEU A 429 45.52 30.35 8.34
N LEU A 430 44.53 31.17 8.70
CA LEU A 430 44.07 32.28 7.87
C LEU A 430 45.00 33.51 7.96
N SER A 431 45.76 33.65 9.05
CA SER A 431 46.60 34.82 9.35
C SER A 431 48.06 34.73 8.88
N ALA A 432 48.59 33.52 8.64
CA ALA A 432 49.98 33.35 8.19
C ALA A 432 50.16 33.54 6.66
N PRO A 433 51.34 34.00 6.18
CA PRO A 433 51.62 34.13 4.74
C PRO A 433 51.53 32.77 4.02
N ALA A 434 50.97 32.74 2.82
CA ALA A 434 50.74 31.51 2.07
C ALA A 434 52.05 30.98 1.46
N PRO A 435 52.33 29.67 1.51
CA PRO A 435 53.37 29.09 0.65
C PRO A 435 52.88 29.09 -0.81
N GLU A 436 53.72 29.55 -1.75
CA GLU A 436 53.47 29.38 -3.18
C GLU A 436 53.52 27.89 -3.54
N LEU A 437 52.39 27.34 -3.99
CA LEU A 437 52.35 25.97 -4.52
C LEU A 437 51.74 25.96 -5.92
N ARG A 438 52.49 25.34 -6.83
CA ARG A 438 52.17 25.11 -8.24
C ARG A 438 50.77 24.51 -8.40
N SER A 439 49.99 25.08 -9.30
CA SER A 439 48.67 24.62 -9.70
C SER A 439 48.69 23.15 -10.16
N ARG A 440 48.44 22.21 -9.24
CA ARG A 440 48.07 20.84 -9.60
C ARG A 440 46.57 20.85 -9.83
N ARG A 441 46.13 20.62 -11.07
CA ARG A 441 44.72 20.36 -11.37
C ARG A 441 44.34 19.09 -10.62
N LEU A 442 43.58 19.23 -9.54
CA LEU A 442 42.99 18.12 -8.80
C LEU A 442 41.86 17.56 -9.68
N THR A 443 42.14 16.46 -10.38
CA THR A 443 41.07 15.63 -10.96
C THR A 443 40.41 14.90 -9.80
N LEU A 444 39.25 15.39 -9.35
CA LEU A 444 38.44 14.75 -8.32
C LEU A 444 37.85 13.45 -8.89
N THR A 445 38.54 12.32 -8.71
CA THR A 445 38.06 11.01 -9.18
C THR A 445 37.06 10.35 -8.21
N LYS A 446 36.79 10.95 -7.04
CA LYS A 446 35.82 10.43 -6.04
C LYS A 446 35.03 11.56 -5.38
N SER A 447 33.72 11.32 -5.23
CA SER A 447 32.76 12.23 -4.61
C SER A 447 33.13 12.51 -3.15
N PRO A 448 33.24 13.78 -2.71
CA PRO A 448 33.43 14.07 -1.30
C PRO A 448 32.18 13.62 -0.50
N MET A 449 32.30 13.41 0.81
CA MET A 449 31.25 12.83 1.66
C MET A 449 30.82 13.81 2.77
N CYS A 450 29.58 13.69 3.24
CA CYS A 450 29.08 14.38 4.43
C CYS A 450 28.62 13.33 5.44
N PHE A 451 29.00 13.50 6.71
CA PHE A 451 28.47 12.72 7.83
C PHE A 451 27.46 13.56 8.60
N THR A 452 26.23 13.06 8.72
CA THR A 452 25.26 13.56 9.70
C THR A 452 24.75 12.38 10.53
N LEU A 453 24.57 12.61 11.84
CA LEU A 453 24.21 11.58 12.81
C LEU A 453 22.84 11.86 13.41
N PRO A 454 21.76 11.19 12.96
CA PRO A 454 20.56 11.08 13.76
C PRO A 454 20.81 10.07 14.88
N ALA A 455 20.57 10.48 16.14
CA ALA A 455 20.56 9.54 17.25
C ALA A 455 19.24 8.77 17.27
N LEU A 456 19.26 7.48 16.94
CA LEU A 456 18.16 6.56 17.20
C LEU A 456 18.70 5.37 18.01
N ARG A 457 18.31 5.35 19.29
CA ARG A 457 18.54 4.35 20.36
C ARG A 457 20.01 4.00 20.68
N GLY A 458 20.50 4.57 21.77
CA GLY A 458 21.60 4.02 22.59
C GLY A 458 23.03 4.23 22.09
N ARG A 459 23.26 4.21 20.77
CA ARG A 459 24.52 4.64 20.12
C ARG A 459 24.19 5.25 18.76
N PRO A 460 24.60 6.49 18.45
CA PRO A 460 24.40 7.05 17.11
C PRO A 460 25.24 6.23 16.09
N LYS A 461 24.73 6.03 14.88
CA LYS A 461 25.45 5.35 13.78
C LYS A 461 25.73 6.34 12.65
N GLY A 462 26.98 6.41 12.18
CA GLY A 462 27.39 7.25 11.05
C GLY A 462 26.61 6.97 9.76
N TRP A 463 25.91 7.97 9.22
CA TRP A 463 25.38 7.94 7.86
C TRP A 463 26.42 8.50 6.88
N ARG A 464 26.89 7.68 5.93
CA ARG A 464 27.77 8.11 4.84
C ARG A 464 26.93 8.42 3.61
N SER A 465 26.88 9.69 3.19
CA SER A 465 26.24 10.07 1.93
C SER A 465 27.30 10.52 0.91
N PRO A 466 27.40 9.88 -0.27
CA PRO A 466 28.20 10.41 -1.38
C PRO A 466 27.64 11.76 -1.85
N ILE A 467 28.46 12.76 -2.16
CA ILE A 467 27.95 14.07 -2.67
C ILE A 467 27.16 13.96 -3.99
N ALA A 468 27.22 12.83 -4.70
CA ALA A 468 26.31 12.57 -5.82
C ALA A 468 24.82 12.70 -5.42
N THR A 469 24.43 12.34 -4.20
CA THR A 469 23.04 12.47 -3.71
C THR A 469 22.68 13.89 -3.21
N SER A 470 23.66 14.69 -2.79
CA SER A 470 23.43 16.10 -2.40
C SER A 470 23.47 17.06 -3.59
N SER A 471 24.32 16.76 -4.59
CA SER A 471 24.37 17.46 -5.89
C SER A 471 23.17 17.15 -6.78
N SER A 472 22.50 15.99 -6.64
CA SER A 472 21.21 15.73 -7.30
C SER A 472 20.02 16.46 -6.64
N SER A 473 20.17 16.82 -5.36
CA SER A 473 19.14 17.51 -4.55
C SER A 473 19.21 19.04 -4.69
N SER A 474 20.42 19.61 -4.79
CA SER A 474 20.64 21.06 -4.83
C SER A 474 20.07 21.78 -6.09
N PRO A 475 20.08 21.20 -7.30
CA PRO A 475 19.39 21.75 -8.47
C PRO A 475 17.87 21.64 -8.36
N ARG A 476 17.35 20.56 -7.73
CA ARG A 476 15.90 20.32 -7.59
C ARG A 476 15.23 21.29 -6.61
N LEU A 477 15.97 21.80 -5.62
CA LEU A 477 15.50 22.81 -4.67
C LEU A 477 15.43 24.24 -5.24
N ARG A 478 15.95 24.51 -6.46
CA ARG A 478 15.89 25.85 -7.07
C ARG A 478 14.48 26.27 -7.51
N HIS A 479 13.49 25.38 -7.47
CA HIS A 479 12.11 25.67 -7.88
C HIS A 479 11.14 26.04 -6.74
N SER A 480 11.58 26.08 -5.49
CA SER A 480 10.76 26.60 -4.38
C SER A 480 11.12 28.07 -4.11
N ALA A 481 10.45 28.99 -4.81
CA ALA A 481 10.46 30.41 -4.46
C ALA A 481 9.77 30.63 -3.10
N PRO A 482 10.29 31.52 -2.23
CA PRO A 482 9.62 31.85 -0.98
C PRO A 482 8.33 32.63 -1.27
N LYS A 483 7.20 32.15 -0.75
CA LYS A 483 5.95 32.93 -0.69
C LYS A 483 6.19 34.16 0.20
N PRO A 484 5.70 35.36 -0.17
CA PRO A 484 5.82 36.53 0.68
C PRO A 484 4.95 36.36 1.94
N ASN A 485 5.51 36.71 3.09
CA ASN A 485 4.76 36.77 4.36
C ASN A 485 3.65 37.83 4.25
N PRO A 486 2.41 37.53 4.65
CA PRO A 486 1.40 38.57 4.85
C PRO A 486 1.79 39.44 6.05
N ARG A 487 1.57 40.75 5.91
CA ARG A 487 1.74 41.76 6.96
C ARG A 487 0.75 41.54 8.10
#